data_AF-A0AAJ2LF57-F1
#
_entry.id   AF-A0AAJ2LF57-F1
#
_cell.length_a   1.000
_cell.length_b   1.000
_cell.length_c   1.000
_cell.angle_alpha   90.00
_cell.angle_beta   90.00
_cell.angle_gamma   90.00
#
_symmetry.space_group_name_H-M   'P 1'
#
loop_
_entity.id
_entity.type
_entity.pdbx_description
1 polymer ?
#
loop_
_entity_poly.entity_id
_entity_poly.type
_entity_poly.pdbx_seq_one_letter_code
_entity_poly.pdbx_strand_id
1 'polypeptide(L)'
;MQVKHSANQDGIGVDTIVDAALDIIVRQGLSELTLRPLAVKIGMSVSVISARMGSKEQLIDRVIEEAAARDGRFFAHWLDLAAAVPTGPRGRATLTDIAFRDWLDTGRSQALLLIELVHDRALQATASPLLDAWLDRAGAFWSTLVFGSPGLADLALGYILDEAGFALGAGANPAYTLLRLHCLHRFADGLFPRPVDDDAADAIPRLIAALESRDQPTTDLDDPKRRRIADSAAQVIVSQGIDMVTHRSVALAAGVPASTVVYHFGARGALVVAGLNAVIQRFHLYRDRARAANVAPNDDSSARDLIKATSMIALASVREPSLVPHALDMRRRRGENIRAVDLESLGIVDSPGFDRATGQVISIALFGMQMIAMARKLPERDYYLRAFAALSAWRTTPAD
;
A
#
# COMPACT_ATOMS: atom_id res chain seq x y z
N MET A 1 41.99 23.24 35.01
CA MET A 1 42.07 23.29 33.54
C MET A 1 41.33 22.07 32.99
N GLN A 2 40.03 22.21 32.75
CA GLN A 2 39.16 21.13 32.25
C GLN A 2 39.26 21.09 30.72
N VAL A 3 39.86 20.03 30.20
CA VAL A 3 39.84 19.73 28.76
C VAL A 3 38.46 19.20 28.42
N LYS A 4 37.63 20.05 27.81
CA LYS A 4 36.36 19.68 27.20
C LYS A 4 36.60 18.58 26.16
N HIS A 5 35.95 17.44 26.34
CA HIS A 5 35.74 16.44 25.29
C HIS A 5 34.96 17.10 24.14
N SER A 6 35.69 17.59 23.14
CA SER A 6 35.15 18.11 21.88
C SER A 6 35.76 17.34 20.69
N ALA A 7 35.68 16.01 20.76
CA ALA A 7 36.26 15.13 19.75
C ALA A 7 35.26 14.02 19.39
N ASN A 8 34.08 14.40 18.85
CA ASN A 8 33.32 13.51 17.95
C ASN A 8 32.16 14.19 17.17
N GLN A 9 32.05 15.53 17.15
CA GLN A 9 30.89 16.21 16.55
C GLN A 9 31.03 16.51 15.03
N ASP A 10 32.21 16.28 14.44
CA ASP A 10 32.49 16.64 13.04
C ASP A 10 32.38 15.48 12.03
N GLY A 11 32.05 14.25 12.46
CA GLY A 11 32.22 13.05 11.62
C GLY A 11 30.96 12.39 11.04
N ILE A 12 29.74 12.81 11.41
CA ILE A 12 28.51 12.12 10.97
C ILE A 12 28.12 12.60 9.57
N GLY A 13 28.15 11.73 8.56
CA GLY A 13 27.78 12.07 7.18
C GLY A 13 26.27 12.30 7.00
N VAL A 14 25.86 12.90 5.87
CA VAL A 14 24.44 13.04 5.50
C VAL A 14 23.75 11.66 5.47
N ASP A 15 24.45 10.63 4.99
CA ASP A 15 23.96 9.25 4.93
C ASP A 15 23.53 8.73 6.31
N THR A 16 24.32 9.00 7.36
CA THR A 16 23.97 8.58 8.72
C THR A 16 22.74 9.32 9.26
N ILE A 17 22.54 10.58 8.86
CA ILE A 17 21.33 11.34 9.22
C ILE A 17 20.11 10.73 8.51
N VAL A 18 20.24 10.40 7.23
CA VAL A 18 19.19 9.74 6.45
C VAL A 18 18.88 8.35 7.02
N ASP A 19 19.87 7.53 7.34
CA ASP A 19 19.68 6.20 7.92
C ASP A 19 18.94 6.28 9.27
N ALA A 20 19.30 7.26 10.11
CA ALA A 20 18.60 7.50 11.37
C ALA A 20 17.17 7.98 11.16
N ALA A 21 16.91 8.81 10.14
CA ALA A 21 15.57 9.25 9.77
C ALA A 21 14.73 8.05 9.28
N LEU A 22 15.27 7.21 8.40
CA LEU A 22 14.62 5.99 7.92
C LEU A 22 14.28 5.05 9.08
N ASP A 23 15.19 4.84 10.05
CA ASP A 23 14.89 3.98 11.21
C ASP A 23 13.77 4.57 12.10
N ILE A 24 13.66 5.90 12.24
CA ILE A 24 12.50 6.52 12.91
C ILE A 24 11.22 6.20 12.15
N ILE A 25 11.19 6.41 10.82
CA ILE A 25 10.01 6.18 9.98
C ILE A 25 9.59 4.71 10.03
N VAL A 26 10.54 3.78 9.91
CA VAL A 26 10.26 2.34 9.98
C VAL A 26 9.61 1.98 11.32
N ARG A 27 10.13 2.49 12.43
CA ARG A 27 9.66 2.12 13.78
C ARG A 27 8.40 2.85 14.22
N GLN A 28 8.22 4.10 13.80
CA GLN A 28 7.25 5.01 14.43
C GLN A 28 6.34 5.74 13.42
N GLY A 29 6.64 5.67 12.13
CA GLY A 29 5.87 6.36 11.09
C GLY A 29 6.47 7.70 10.67
N LEU A 30 6.04 8.21 9.51
CA LEU A 30 6.55 9.44 8.92
C LEU A 30 6.21 10.68 9.77
N SER A 31 5.06 10.68 10.45
CA SER A 31 4.62 11.79 11.31
C SER A 31 5.62 12.09 12.44
N GLU A 32 6.27 11.05 12.97
CA GLU A 32 7.23 11.11 14.07
C GLU A 32 8.61 11.61 13.65
N LEU A 33 8.88 11.70 12.34
CA LEU A 33 10.11 12.32 11.85
C LEU A 33 10.07 13.83 12.13
N THR A 34 10.74 14.23 13.20
CA THR A 34 10.98 15.63 13.55
C THR A 34 12.43 15.85 13.96
N LEU A 35 12.91 17.10 13.86
CA LEU A 35 14.34 17.42 14.07
C LEU A 35 14.84 17.05 15.47
N ARG A 36 13.97 17.14 16.50
CA ARG A 36 14.35 16.87 17.90
C ARG A 36 14.55 15.37 18.19
N PRO A 37 13.58 14.47 17.94
CA PRO A 37 13.79 13.02 18.01
C PRO A 37 14.98 12.55 17.17
N LEU A 38 15.15 13.10 15.97
CA LEU A 38 16.31 12.78 15.13
C LEU A 38 17.63 13.18 15.79
N ALA A 39 17.72 14.42 16.31
CA ALA A 39 18.88 14.93 17.04
C ALA A 39 19.24 14.07 18.26
N VAL A 40 18.24 13.69 19.05
CA VAL A 40 18.41 12.79 20.20
C VAL A 40 18.94 11.43 19.74
N LYS A 41 18.37 10.86 18.67
CA LYS A 41 18.75 9.54 18.16
C LYS A 41 20.21 9.46 17.72
N ILE A 42 20.72 10.51 17.08
CA ILE A 42 22.12 10.55 16.58
C ILE A 42 23.09 11.26 17.52
N GLY A 43 22.64 11.68 18.71
CA GLY A 43 23.49 12.35 19.70
C GLY A 43 23.97 13.75 19.28
N MET A 44 23.23 14.44 18.40
CA MET A 44 23.57 15.77 17.91
C MET A 44 22.61 16.84 18.47
N SER A 45 22.96 18.11 18.31
CA SER A 45 22.03 19.21 18.61
C SER A 45 21.09 19.45 17.42
N VAL A 46 19.88 19.94 17.71
CA VAL A 46 18.91 20.32 16.66
C VAL A 46 19.50 21.39 15.72
N SER A 47 20.32 22.30 16.24
CA SER A 47 20.99 23.33 15.43
C SER A 47 21.95 22.72 14.41
N VAL A 48 22.70 21.67 14.77
CA VAL A 48 23.61 21.01 13.82
C VAL A 48 22.84 20.23 12.76
N ILE A 49 21.75 19.55 13.12
CA ILE A 49 20.88 18.91 12.13
C ILE A 49 20.29 19.96 11.19
N SER A 50 19.75 21.05 11.74
CA SER A 50 19.13 22.10 10.94
C SER A 50 20.12 22.78 10.00
N ALA A 51 21.37 22.98 10.43
CA ALA A 51 22.43 23.52 9.58
C ALA A 51 22.77 22.60 8.38
N ARG A 52 22.57 21.29 8.52
CA ARG A 52 22.91 20.29 7.47
C ARG A 52 21.72 19.90 6.60
N MET A 53 20.57 19.70 7.21
CA MET A 53 19.37 19.17 6.56
C MET A 53 18.32 20.23 6.29
N GLY A 54 18.37 21.37 6.99
CA GLY A 54 17.39 22.45 6.86
C GLY A 54 16.17 22.29 7.79
N SER A 55 15.01 22.71 7.29
CA SER A 55 13.71 22.53 7.95
C SER A 55 13.27 21.06 7.99
N LYS A 56 12.12 20.77 8.62
CA LYS A 56 11.52 19.42 8.59
C LYS A 56 11.19 18.99 7.16
N GLU A 57 10.67 19.90 6.36
CA GLU A 57 10.30 19.68 4.96
C GLU A 57 11.56 19.38 4.13
N GLN A 58 12.62 20.19 4.28
CA GLN A 58 13.89 19.98 3.59
C GLN A 58 14.58 18.68 4.02
N LEU A 59 14.43 18.27 5.30
CA LEU A 59 14.88 16.95 5.76
C LEU A 59 14.10 15.83 5.05
N ILE A 60 12.78 15.94 4.93
CA ILE A 60 11.95 14.94 4.23
C ILE A 60 12.36 14.85 2.76
N ASP A 61 12.52 15.98 2.08
CA ASP A 61 12.94 16.04 0.66
C ASP A 61 14.29 15.32 0.45
N ARG A 62 15.28 15.58 1.31
CA ARG A 62 16.58 14.90 1.25
C ARG A 62 16.49 13.40 1.53
N VAL A 63 15.62 12.98 2.45
CA VAL A 63 15.37 11.55 2.72
C VAL A 63 14.71 10.88 1.52
N ILE A 64 13.78 11.56 0.83
CA ILE A 64 13.17 11.07 -0.42
C ILE A 64 14.23 10.91 -1.51
N GLU A 65 15.06 11.92 -1.74
CA GLU A 65 16.09 11.90 -2.77
C GLU A 65 17.08 10.75 -2.58
N GLU A 66 17.58 10.57 -1.35
CA GLU A 66 18.55 9.51 -1.04
C GLU A 66 17.92 8.11 -1.10
N ALA A 67 16.69 7.93 -0.58
CA ALA A 67 15.98 6.66 -0.70
C ALA A 67 15.71 6.31 -2.16
N ALA A 68 15.28 7.28 -2.98
CA ALA A 68 15.04 7.09 -4.40
C ALA A 68 16.35 6.81 -5.17
N ALA A 69 17.48 7.38 -4.76
CA ALA A 69 18.79 7.08 -5.33
C ALA A 69 19.26 5.65 -5.00
N ARG A 70 19.00 5.17 -3.78
CA ARG A 70 19.26 3.77 -3.37
C ARG A 70 18.42 2.80 -4.17
N ASP A 71 17.13 3.05 -4.30
CA ASP A 71 16.23 2.27 -5.15
C ASP A 71 16.65 2.32 -6.62
N GLY A 72 17.12 3.47 -7.13
CA GLY A 72 17.64 3.58 -8.49
C GLY A 72 18.83 2.63 -8.77
N ARG A 73 19.74 2.47 -7.80
CA ARG A 73 20.85 1.50 -7.91
C ARG A 73 20.35 0.06 -7.90
N PHE A 74 19.39 -0.24 -7.03
CA PHE A 74 18.71 -1.53 -6.98
C PHE A 74 18.01 -1.86 -8.32
N PHE A 75 17.26 -0.91 -8.87
CA PHE A 75 16.57 -1.07 -10.15
C PHE A 75 17.54 -1.35 -11.29
N ALA A 76 18.64 -0.60 -11.39
CA ALA A 76 19.65 -0.81 -12.41
C ALA A 76 20.23 -2.24 -12.37
N HIS A 77 20.60 -2.72 -11.19
CA HIS A 77 21.12 -4.08 -11.00
C HIS A 77 20.16 -5.17 -11.50
N TRP A 78 18.87 -5.05 -11.15
CA TRP A 78 17.87 -6.03 -11.55
C TRP A 78 17.49 -5.95 -13.03
N LEU A 79 17.53 -4.76 -13.64
CA LEU A 79 17.33 -4.60 -15.08
C LEU A 79 18.49 -5.18 -15.89
N ASP A 80 19.74 -5.01 -15.43
CA ASP A 80 20.90 -5.65 -16.06
C ASP A 80 20.78 -7.17 -16.05
N LEU A 81 20.32 -7.75 -14.93
CA LEU A 81 20.05 -9.19 -14.83
C LEU A 81 18.90 -9.63 -15.75
N ALA A 82 17.81 -8.87 -15.80
CA ALA A 82 16.67 -9.16 -16.68
C ALA A 82 17.07 -9.15 -18.17
N ALA A 83 17.93 -8.22 -18.57
CA ALA A 83 18.44 -8.12 -19.93
C ALA A 83 19.39 -9.28 -20.29
N ALA A 84 20.14 -9.80 -19.31
CA ALA A 84 21.05 -10.92 -19.51
C ALA A 84 20.35 -12.29 -19.63
N VAL A 85 19.11 -12.41 -19.15
CA VAL A 85 18.36 -13.68 -19.13
C VAL A 85 17.03 -13.53 -19.87
N PRO A 86 16.96 -13.90 -21.16
CA PRO A 86 15.70 -13.90 -21.90
C PRO A 86 14.68 -14.80 -21.21
N THR A 87 13.52 -14.23 -20.86
CA THR A 87 12.46 -14.95 -20.17
C THR A 87 11.11 -14.68 -20.81
N GLY A 88 10.34 -15.76 -21.01
CA GLY A 88 8.91 -15.65 -21.28
C GLY A 88 8.15 -15.11 -20.05
N PRO A 89 6.84 -14.87 -20.17
CA PRO A 89 6.02 -14.32 -19.09
C PRO A 89 6.17 -14.99 -17.71
N ARG A 90 6.21 -16.33 -17.68
CA ARG A 90 6.43 -17.08 -16.43
C ARG A 90 7.79 -16.80 -15.81
N GLY A 91 8.85 -16.74 -16.61
CA GLY A 91 10.19 -16.42 -16.13
C GLY A 91 10.30 -14.98 -15.64
N ARG A 92 9.63 -14.04 -16.31
CA ARG A 92 9.50 -12.64 -15.84
C ARG A 92 8.77 -12.54 -14.51
N ALA A 93 7.68 -13.28 -14.31
CA ALA A 93 6.99 -13.36 -13.03
C ALA A 93 7.89 -13.90 -11.92
N THR A 94 8.68 -14.96 -12.19
CA THR A 94 9.65 -15.50 -11.25
C THR A 94 10.75 -14.49 -10.91
N LEU A 95 11.34 -13.84 -11.92
CA LEU A 95 12.35 -12.81 -11.72
C LEU A 95 11.80 -11.63 -10.90
N THR A 96 10.59 -11.17 -11.24
CA THR A 96 9.89 -10.11 -10.51
C THR A 96 9.66 -10.51 -9.05
N ASP A 97 9.27 -11.75 -8.78
CA ASP A 97 9.03 -12.21 -7.42
C ASP A 97 10.32 -12.23 -6.58
N ILE A 98 11.44 -12.64 -7.18
CA ILE A 98 12.74 -12.62 -6.49
C ILE A 98 13.17 -11.17 -6.22
N ALA A 99 13.08 -10.28 -7.21
CA ALA A 99 13.39 -8.86 -7.05
C ALA A 99 12.48 -8.20 -6.00
N PHE A 100 11.19 -8.51 -6.01
CA PHE A 100 10.23 -8.02 -5.02
C PHE A 100 10.62 -8.45 -3.61
N ARG A 101 10.97 -9.72 -3.41
CA ARG A 101 11.38 -10.22 -2.09
C ARG A 101 12.71 -9.61 -1.63
N ASP A 102 13.67 -9.44 -2.52
CA ASP A 102 14.93 -8.73 -2.22
C ASP A 102 14.66 -7.27 -1.83
N TRP A 103 13.80 -6.56 -2.58
CA TRP A 103 13.41 -5.19 -2.25
C TRP A 103 12.74 -5.08 -0.86
N LEU A 104 11.93 -6.06 -0.47
CA LEU A 104 11.29 -6.08 0.86
C LEU A 104 12.23 -6.49 2.00
N ASP A 105 13.41 -7.04 1.69
CA ASP A 105 14.43 -7.46 2.65
C ASP A 105 15.56 -6.41 2.72
N THR A 106 16.34 -6.27 1.65
CA THR A 106 17.49 -5.35 1.56
C THR A 106 17.06 -3.89 1.38
N GLY A 107 15.96 -3.66 0.65
CA GLY A 107 15.37 -2.34 0.39
C GLY A 107 14.22 -1.96 1.35
N ARG A 108 14.06 -2.69 2.46
CA ARG A 108 12.86 -2.62 3.32
C ARG A 108 12.51 -1.21 3.77
N SER A 109 13.51 -0.41 4.16
CA SER A 109 13.30 0.99 4.58
C SER A 109 12.75 1.87 3.47
N GLN A 110 13.22 1.67 2.24
CA GLN A 110 12.79 2.40 1.06
C GLN A 110 11.35 2.02 0.69
N ALA A 111 11.03 0.73 0.69
CA ALA A 111 9.67 0.24 0.46
C ALA A 111 8.67 0.83 1.47
N LEU A 112 9.00 0.78 2.76
CA LEU A 112 8.18 1.37 3.82
C LEU A 112 8.00 2.88 3.65
N LEU A 113 9.09 3.61 3.39
CA LEU A 113 9.04 5.04 3.16
C LEU A 113 8.17 5.40 1.95
N LEU A 114 8.33 4.68 0.83
CA LEU A 114 7.58 4.95 -0.40
C LEU A 114 6.06 4.79 -0.16
N ILE A 115 5.66 3.73 0.53
CA ILE A 115 4.24 3.48 0.87
C ILE A 115 3.71 4.51 1.87
N GLU A 116 4.48 4.83 2.92
CA GLU A 116 4.16 5.91 3.88
C GLU A 116 3.92 7.24 3.17
N LEU A 117 4.81 7.62 2.24
CA LEU A 117 4.70 8.87 1.50
C LEU A 117 3.47 8.90 0.59
N VAL A 118 3.15 7.79 -0.08
CA VAL A 118 1.92 7.67 -0.87
C VAL A 118 0.69 7.85 0.03
N HIS A 119 0.65 7.21 1.19
CA HIS A 119 -0.45 7.34 2.15
C HIS A 119 -0.59 8.76 2.71
N ASP A 120 0.53 9.35 3.13
CA ASP A 120 0.58 10.70 3.67
C ASP A 120 0.15 11.74 2.63
N ARG A 121 0.70 11.68 1.41
CA ARG A 121 0.28 12.56 0.32
C ARG A 121 -1.18 12.34 -0.04
N ALA A 122 -1.70 11.11 -0.02
CA ALA A 122 -3.12 10.85 -0.32
C ALA A 122 -4.08 11.58 0.66
N LEU A 123 -3.66 11.81 1.91
CA LEU A 123 -4.42 12.56 2.91
C LEU A 123 -4.24 14.08 2.81
N GLN A 124 -3.13 14.55 2.25
CA GLN A 124 -2.82 15.97 2.18
C GLN A 124 -3.39 16.65 0.93
N ALA A 125 -3.38 17.99 0.91
CA ALA A 125 -3.87 18.76 -0.24
C ALA A 125 -2.84 18.86 -1.38
N THR A 126 -1.55 18.73 -1.08
CA THR A 126 -0.45 18.97 -2.03
C THR A 126 0.22 17.67 -2.47
N ALA A 127 0.60 17.61 -3.75
CA ALA A 127 1.46 16.57 -4.30
C ALA A 127 2.94 16.81 -3.92
N SER A 128 3.82 15.85 -4.20
CA SER A 128 5.27 15.99 -4.03
C SER A 128 6.00 15.63 -5.33
N PRO A 129 6.63 16.59 -6.02
CA PRO A 129 7.36 16.32 -7.26
C PRO A 129 8.51 15.30 -7.09
N LEU A 130 9.16 15.28 -5.92
CA LEU A 130 10.22 14.32 -5.61
C LEU A 130 9.68 12.90 -5.46
N LEU A 131 8.54 12.74 -4.79
CA LEU A 131 7.84 11.46 -4.70
C LEU A 131 7.39 11.00 -6.11
N ASP A 132 6.83 11.91 -6.90
CA ASP A 132 6.29 11.59 -8.22
C ASP A 132 7.40 11.07 -9.15
N ALA A 133 8.58 11.71 -9.13
CA ALA A 133 9.75 11.25 -9.89
C ALA A 133 10.31 9.90 -9.40
N TRP A 134 10.19 9.58 -8.10
CA TRP A 134 10.55 8.24 -7.61
C TRP A 134 9.53 7.19 -8.07
N LEU A 135 8.23 7.49 -7.96
CA LEU A 135 7.15 6.63 -8.43
C LEU A 135 7.26 6.34 -9.93
N ASP A 136 7.59 7.34 -10.77
CA ASP A 136 7.78 7.13 -12.22
C ASP A 136 8.91 6.13 -12.51
N ARG A 137 10.06 6.28 -11.83
CA ARG A 137 11.20 5.35 -11.98
C ARG A 137 10.85 3.95 -11.49
N ALA A 138 10.18 3.84 -10.35
CA ALA A 138 9.74 2.55 -9.81
C ALA A 138 8.72 1.88 -10.76
N GLY A 139 7.78 2.64 -11.32
CA GLY A 139 6.80 2.10 -12.27
C GLY A 139 7.43 1.60 -13.56
N ALA A 140 8.36 2.36 -14.14
CA ALA A 140 9.11 1.91 -15.32
C ALA A 140 9.92 0.63 -15.05
N PHE A 141 10.58 0.56 -13.89
CA PHE A 141 11.33 -0.62 -13.44
C PHE A 141 10.42 -1.86 -13.31
N TRP A 142 9.36 -1.78 -12.50
CA TRP A 142 8.48 -2.91 -12.23
C TRP A 142 7.74 -3.36 -13.49
N SER A 143 7.31 -2.42 -14.33
CA SER A 143 6.68 -2.73 -15.60
C SER A 143 7.61 -3.47 -16.55
N THR A 144 8.88 -3.05 -16.60
CA THR A 144 9.90 -3.75 -17.40
C THR A 144 10.12 -5.18 -16.89
N LEU A 145 10.20 -5.40 -15.58
CA LEU A 145 10.35 -6.74 -15.03
C LEU A 145 9.13 -7.63 -15.30
N VAL A 146 7.91 -7.12 -15.12
CA VAL A 146 6.68 -7.91 -15.28
C VAL A 146 6.36 -8.16 -16.76
N PHE A 147 6.41 -7.12 -17.58
CA PHE A 147 5.88 -7.12 -18.94
C PHE A 147 6.95 -7.11 -20.02
N GLY A 148 8.22 -6.90 -19.68
CA GLY A 148 9.31 -6.74 -20.65
C GLY A 148 9.30 -5.37 -21.34
N SER A 149 8.50 -4.42 -20.87
CA SER A 149 8.47 -3.05 -21.40
C SER A 149 8.08 -2.05 -20.32
N PRO A 150 8.47 -0.77 -20.42
CA PRO A 150 8.03 0.25 -19.47
C PRO A 150 6.58 0.71 -19.72
N GLY A 151 5.93 0.31 -20.82
CA GLY A 151 4.66 0.88 -21.30
C GLY A 151 3.45 0.70 -20.36
N LEU A 152 3.53 -0.20 -19.39
CA LEU A 152 2.50 -0.47 -18.38
C LEU A 152 2.92 0.00 -16.97
N ALA A 153 3.72 1.08 -16.88
CA ALA A 153 4.31 1.61 -15.64
C ALA A 153 3.29 1.80 -14.50
N ASP A 154 2.21 2.54 -14.76
CA ASP A 154 1.20 2.87 -13.74
C ASP A 154 0.51 1.61 -13.20
N LEU A 155 0.22 0.66 -14.09
CA LEU A 155 -0.41 -0.61 -13.75
C LEU A 155 0.52 -1.48 -12.89
N ALA A 156 1.78 -1.63 -13.31
CA ALA A 156 2.77 -2.40 -12.58
C ALA A 156 3.04 -1.80 -11.19
N LEU A 157 3.19 -0.48 -11.12
CA LEU A 157 3.42 0.23 -9.87
C LEU A 157 2.25 0.07 -8.90
N GLY A 158 1.02 0.23 -9.39
CA GLY A 158 -0.18 0.01 -8.58
C GLY A 158 -0.23 -1.41 -8.02
N TYR A 159 0.02 -2.42 -8.85
CA TYR A 159 0.05 -3.81 -8.41
C TYR A 159 1.12 -4.05 -7.33
N ILE A 160 2.35 -3.60 -7.59
CA ILE A 160 3.49 -3.86 -6.71
C ILE A 160 3.36 -3.12 -5.37
N LEU A 161 2.90 -1.87 -5.35
CA LEU A 161 2.75 -1.13 -4.09
C LEU A 161 1.62 -1.66 -3.22
N ASP A 162 0.48 -2.08 -3.79
CA ASP A 162 -0.59 -2.73 -3.01
C ASP A 162 -0.04 -4.03 -2.38
N GLU A 163 0.64 -4.89 -3.15
CA GLU A 163 1.22 -6.12 -2.62
C GLU A 163 2.33 -5.87 -1.59
N ALA A 164 3.22 -4.90 -1.82
CA ALA A 164 4.29 -4.57 -0.89
C ALA A 164 3.74 -4.15 0.47
N GLY A 165 2.65 -3.39 0.50
CA GLY A 165 1.97 -2.98 1.74
C GLY A 165 1.59 -4.18 2.61
N PHE A 166 1.02 -5.23 2.01
CA PHE A 166 0.65 -6.44 2.75
C PHE A 166 1.84 -7.34 3.05
N ALA A 167 2.76 -7.52 2.10
CA ALA A 167 3.91 -8.39 2.24
C ALA A 167 4.87 -7.96 3.37
N LEU A 168 5.03 -6.64 3.59
CA LEU A 168 5.88 -6.11 4.66
C LEU A 168 5.45 -6.57 6.07
N GLY A 169 4.14 -6.76 6.30
CA GLY A 169 3.57 -7.22 7.57
C GLY A 169 3.27 -8.72 7.61
N ALA A 170 2.97 -9.33 6.47
CA ALA A 170 2.63 -10.75 6.36
C ALA A 170 3.80 -11.70 6.71
N GLY A 171 5.04 -11.23 6.58
CA GLY A 171 6.24 -12.02 6.83
C GLY A 171 6.28 -13.28 5.96
N ALA A 172 6.67 -14.41 6.55
CA ALA A 172 6.81 -15.69 5.86
C ALA A 172 5.51 -16.51 5.74
N ASN A 173 4.33 -15.87 5.75
CA ASN A 173 3.05 -16.59 5.62
C ASN A 173 2.98 -17.34 4.27
N PRO A 174 2.92 -18.69 4.28
CA PRO A 174 3.03 -19.47 3.05
C PRO A 174 1.79 -19.36 2.15
N ALA A 175 0.59 -19.32 2.72
CA ALA A 175 -0.65 -19.21 1.95
C ALA A 175 -0.73 -17.86 1.23
N TYR A 176 -0.35 -16.78 1.91
CA TYR A 176 -0.26 -15.44 1.30
C TYR A 176 0.81 -15.42 0.19
N THR A 177 1.98 -15.98 0.45
CA THR A 177 3.07 -16.02 -0.53
C THR A 177 2.65 -16.77 -1.81
N LEU A 178 2.01 -17.93 -1.67
CA LEU A 178 1.50 -18.69 -2.82
C LEU A 178 0.40 -17.93 -3.56
N LEU A 179 -0.53 -17.29 -2.84
CA LEU A 179 -1.60 -16.50 -3.47
C LEU A 179 -1.01 -15.35 -4.30
N ARG A 180 -0.06 -14.60 -3.74
CA ARG A 180 0.63 -13.51 -4.42
C ARG A 180 1.39 -13.99 -5.65
N LEU A 181 2.08 -15.13 -5.56
CA LEU A 181 2.82 -15.71 -6.69
C LEU A 181 1.89 -16.12 -7.84
N HIS A 182 0.78 -16.80 -7.55
CA HIS A 182 -0.22 -17.13 -8.57
C HIS A 182 -0.82 -15.88 -9.22
N CYS A 183 -1.11 -14.83 -8.43
CA CYS A 183 -1.58 -13.56 -8.96
C CYS A 183 -0.52 -12.89 -9.86
N LEU A 184 0.76 -12.91 -9.47
CA LEU A 184 1.85 -12.31 -10.23
C LEU A 184 2.09 -13.05 -11.55
N HIS A 185 2.02 -14.38 -11.55
CA HIS A 185 2.03 -15.17 -12.78
C HIS A 185 0.90 -14.76 -13.71
N ARG A 186 -0.33 -14.67 -13.18
CA ARG A 186 -1.48 -14.23 -13.97
C ARG A 186 -1.31 -12.79 -14.51
N PHE A 187 -0.70 -11.92 -13.72
CA PHE A 187 -0.46 -10.54 -14.08
C PHE A 187 0.54 -10.43 -15.25
N ALA A 188 1.69 -11.12 -15.15
CA ALA A 188 2.68 -11.16 -16.23
C ALA A 188 2.16 -11.82 -17.53
N ASP A 189 1.16 -12.71 -17.42
CA ASP A 189 0.54 -13.40 -18.55
C ASP A 189 -0.63 -12.65 -19.21
N GLY A 190 -1.09 -11.51 -18.67
CA GLY A 190 -2.09 -10.65 -19.30
C GLY A 190 -3.52 -10.75 -18.75
N LEU A 191 -3.72 -11.07 -17.47
CA LEU A 191 -4.99 -11.08 -16.71
C LEU A 191 -5.95 -12.26 -16.88
N PHE A 192 -6.07 -12.85 -18.07
CA PHE A 192 -7.04 -13.92 -18.34
C PHE A 192 -6.35 -15.29 -18.38
N PRO A 193 -7.08 -16.37 -18.06
CA PRO A 193 -6.54 -17.73 -18.10
C PRO A 193 -6.15 -18.09 -19.54
N ARG A 194 -5.04 -18.81 -19.68
CA ARG A 194 -4.72 -19.51 -20.93
C ARG A 194 -5.32 -20.93 -20.89
N PRO A 195 -5.63 -21.55 -22.05
CA PRO A 195 -6.26 -22.88 -22.11
C PRO A 195 -5.49 -24.03 -21.43
N VAL A 196 -4.26 -23.80 -20.95
CA VAL A 196 -3.35 -24.80 -20.38
C VAL A 196 -3.17 -24.63 -18.85
N ASP A 197 -3.85 -23.66 -18.21
CA ASP A 197 -3.65 -23.30 -16.79
C ASP A 197 -4.70 -23.91 -15.82
N ASP A 198 -5.01 -25.20 -15.92
CA ASP A 198 -6.03 -25.86 -15.07
C ASP A 198 -5.68 -25.88 -13.57
N ASP A 199 -4.39 -26.02 -13.21
CA ASP A 199 -3.99 -26.14 -11.79
C ASP A 199 -4.13 -24.84 -10.98
N ALA A 200 -4.00 -23.68 -11.63
CA ALA A 200 -4.05 -22.37 -10.96
C ALA A 200 -5.48 -21.93 -10.63
N ALA A 201 -6.46 -22.38 -11.42
CA ALA A 201 -7.87 -22.03 -11.25
C ALA A 201 -8.42 -22.53 -9.90
N ASP A 202 -7.97 -23.71 -9.47
CA ASP A 202 -8.37 -24.35 -8.20
C ASP A 202 -7.57 -23.87 -6.99
N ALA A 203 -6.30 -23.47 -7.19
CA ALA A 203 -5.40 -23.08 -6.10
C ALA A 203 -5.83 -21.77 -5.43
N ILE A 204 -6.21 -20.75 -6.21
CA ILE A 204 -6.52 -19.41 -5.69
C ILE A 204 -7.72 -19.43 -4.73
N PRO A 205 -8.89 -20.03 -5.06
CA PRO A 205 -9.99 -20.14 -4.11
C PRO A 205 -9.61 -20.84 -2.80
N ARG A 206 -8.79 -21.91 -2.87
CA ARG A 206 -8.32 -22.63 -1.68
C ARG A 206 -7.39 -21.79 -0.81
N LEU A 207 -6.49 -21.02 -1.43
CA LEU A 207 -5.58 -20.11 -0.72
C LEU A 207 -6.33 -18.94 -0.09
N ILE A 208 -7.36 -18.41 -0.74
CA ILE A 208 -8.26 -17.40 -0.16
C ILE A 208 -8.95 -17.96 1.08
N ALA A 209 -9.49 -19.17 1.01
CA ALA A 209 -10.13 -19.83 2.17
C ALA A 209 -9.12 -20.10 3.31
N ALA A 210 -7.88 -20.47 2.98
CA ALA A 210 -6.82 -20.70 3.97
C ALA A 210 -6.39 -19.42 4.73
N LEU A 211 -6.60 -18.25 4.14
CA LEU A 211 -6.29 -16.94 4.74
C LEU A 211 -7.46 -16.34 5.53
N GLU A 212 -8.62 -16.99 5.55
CA GLU A 212 -9.77 -16.52 6.30
C GLU A 212 -9.49 -16.53 7.81
N SER A 213 -9.59 -15.36 8.44
CA SER A 213 -9.42 -15.22 9.88
C SER A 213 -10.62 -15.84 10.61
N ARG A 214 -10.35 -16.86 11.44
CA ARG A 214 -11.37 -17.53 12.27
C ARG A 214 -11.83 -16.69 13.46
N ASP A 215 -11.03 -15.70 13.87
CA ASP A 215 -11.25 -14.85 15.03
C ASP A 215 -11.73 -13.45 14.64
N GLN A 216 -12.41 -13.30 13.50
CA GLN A 216 -13.05 -12.01 13.21
C GLN A 216 -13.99 -11.67 14.38
N PRO A 217 -13.75 -10.57 15.10
CA PRO A 217 -14.69 -10.14 16.12
C PRO A 217 -16.01 -9.96 15.39
N THR A 218 -17.02 -10.74 15.76
CA THR A 218 -18.39 -10.41 15.40
C THR A 218 -18.61 -9.02 15.96
N THR A 219 -18.54 -8.01 15.09
CA THR A 219 -18.87 -6.64 15.43
C THR A 219 -20.36 -6.65 15.70
N ASP A 220 -20.72 -7.06 16.92
CA ASP A 220 -22.03 -6.86 17.48
C ASP A 220 -22.15 -5.35 17.72
N LEU A 221 -22.49 -4.65 16.64
CA LEU A 221 -22.77 -3.22 16.58
C LEU A 221 -24.25 -2.95 16.84
N ASP A 222 -24.98 -3.95 17.35
CA ASP A 222 -26.35 -3.76 17.81
C ASP A 222 -26.39 -2.78 18.99
N ASP A 223 -25.28 -2.62 19.73
CA ASP A 223 -25.06 -1.51 20.66
C ASP A 223 -24.82 -0.18 19.90
N PRO A 224 -25.75 0.80 19.97
CA PRO A 224 -25.61 2.09 19.30
C PRO A 224 -24.36 2.88 19.73
N LYS A 225 -23.86 2.64 20.94
CA LYS A 225 -22.68 3.31 21.48
C LYS A 225 -21.40 2.73 20.88
N ARG A 226 -21.30 1.40 20.78
CA ARG A 226 -20.21 0.73 20.05
C ARG A 226 -20.16 1.19 18.60
N ARG A 227 -21.31 1.25 17.94
CA ARG A 227 -21.43 1.74 16.56
C ARG A 227 -20.93 3.17 16.41
N ARG A 228 -21.38 4.09 17.28
CA ARG A 228 -20.91 5.49 17.25
C ARG A 228 -19.39 5.60 17.41
N ILE A 229 -18.80 4.85 18.33
CA ILE A 229 -17.35 4.84 18.55
C ILE A 229 -16.61 4.29 17.33
N ALA A 230 -17.10 3.20 16.73
CA ALA A 230 -16.54 2.62 15.51
C ALA A 230 -16.63 3.59 14.31
N ASP A 231 -17.77 4.26 14.13
CA ASP A 231 -17.95 5.28 13.09
C ASP A 231 -17.00 6.48 13.29
N SER A 232 -16.78 6.91 14.54
CA SER A 232 -15.79 7.95 14.86
C SER A 232 -14.36 7.48 14.61
N ALA A 233 -14.02 6.22 14.91
CA ALA A 233 -12.72 5.65 14.57
C ALA A 233 -12.52 5.59 13.05
N ALA A 234 -13.54 5.19 12.28
CA ALA A 234 -13.53 5.22 10.82
C ALA A 234 -13.23 6.63 10.29
N GLN A 235 -13.89 7.65 10.83
CA GLN A 235 -13.66 9.04 10.44
C GLN A 235 -12.21 9.48 10.72
N VAL A 236 -11.63 9.09 11.87
CA VAL A 236 -10.22 9.39 12.19
C VAL A 236 -9.29 8.69 11.18
N ILE A 237 -9.50 7.41 10.88
CA ILE A 237 -8.69 6.65 9.92
C ILE A 237 -8.67 7.35 8.55
N VAL A 238 -9.84 7.67 8.00
CA VAL A 238 -9.92 8.18 6.61
C VAL A 238 -9.48 9.63 6.47
N SER A 239 -9.46 10.42 7.55
CA SER A 239 -9.11 11.84 7.52
C SER A 239 -7.70 12.14 8.02
N GLN A 240 -7.20 11.35 8.97
CA GLN A 240 -5.93 11.62 9.67
C GLN A 240 -4.97 10.42 9.64
N GLY A 241 -5.40 9.29 9.09
CA GLY A 241 -4.62 8.06 9.06
C GLY A 241 -4.82 7.19 10.29
N ILE A 242 -4.39 5.94 10.17
CA ILE A 242 -4.61 4.88 11.17
C ILE A 242 -3.79 5.11 12.45
N ASP A 243 -2.62 5.74 12.35
CA ASP A 243 -1.74 6.04 13.49
C ASP A 243 -2.38 7.04 14.46
N MET A 244 -3.30 7.87 13.96
CA MET A 244 -4.04 8.83 14.78
C MET A 244 -5.19 8.21 15.58
N VAL A 245 -5.46 6.91 15.40
CA VAL A 245 -6.48 6.19 16.17
C VAL A 245 -5.93 5.85 17.55
N THR A 246 -6.41 6.57 18.57
CA THR A 246 -6.15 6.33 19.99
C THR A 246 -7.48 6.37 20.75
N HIS A 247 -7.55 5.79 21.94
CA HIS A 247 -8.75 5.92 22.78
C HIS A 247 -9.15 7.38 22.99
N ARG A 248 -8.17 8.26 23.17
CA ARG A 248 -8.41 9.68 23.41
C ARG A 248 -8.92 10.41 22.17
N SER A 249 -8.28 10.21 21.01
CA SER A 249 -8.70 10.87 19.76
C SER A 249 -10.07 10.41 19.31
N VAL A 250 -10.37 9.11 19.42
CA VAL A 250 -11.69 8.58 19.10
C VAL A 250 -12.75 9.00 20.11
N ALA A 251 -12.44 9.01 21.41
CA ALA A 251 -13.35 9.51 22.44
C ALA A 251 -13.78 10.96 22.19
N LEU A 252 -12.82 11.81 21.82
CA LEU A 252 -13.07 13.19 21.44
C LEU A 252 -13.98 13.27 20.20
N ALA A 253 -13.68 12.49 19.15
CA ALA A 253 -14.48 12.47 17.92
C ALA A 253 -15.90 11.91 18.14
N ALA A 254 -16.08 10.97 19.07
CA ALA A 254 -17.36 10.35 19.41
C ALA A 254 -18.17 11.16 20.45
N GLY A 255 -17.57 12.17 21.08
CA GLY A 255 -18.20 12.92 22.17
C GLY A 255 -18.47 12.07 23.42
N VAL A 256 -17.58 11.12 23.74
CA VAL A 256 -17.71 10.23 24.90
C VAL A 256 -16.44 10.27 25.78
N PRO A 257 -16.52 9.86 27.06
CA PRO A 257 -15.32 9.71 27.89
C PRO A 257 -14.36 8.64 27.34
N ALA A 258 -13.04 8.83 27.49
CA ALA A 258 -12.04 7.85 27.07
C ALA A 258 -12.22 6.48 27.74
N SER A 259 -12.66 6.46 29.02
CA SER A 259 -13.01 5.23 29.74
C SER A 259 -14.13 4.43 29.07
N THR A 260 -15.06 5.09 28.36
CA THR A 260 -16.11 4.42 27.60
C THR A 260 -15.53 3.70 26.37
N VAL A 261 -14.58 4.31 25.67
CA VAL A 261 -13.91 3.66 24.53
C VAL A 261 -13.11 2.44 25.00
N VAL A 262 -12.37 2.58 26.12
CA VAL A 262 -11.64 1.46 26.73
C VAL A 262 -12.60 0.34 27.16
N TYR A 263 -13.73 0.68 27.79
CA TYR A 263 -14.74 -0.30 28.20
C TYR A 263 -15.28 -1.12 27.04
N HIS A 264 -15.58 -0.50 25.89
CA HIS A 264 -16.16 -1.20 24.75
C HIS A 264 -15.12 -1.93 23.88
N PHE A 265 -13.93 -1.36 23.68
CA PHE A 265 -12.97 -1.87 22.70
C PHE A 265 -11.66 -2.40 23.30
N GLY A 266 -11.38 -2.17 24.58
CA GLY A 266 -10.17 -2.67 25.21
C GLY A 266 -8.91 -2.07 24.57
N ALA A 267 -8.14 -2.88 23.84
CA ALA A 267 -6.89 -2.47 23.20
C ALA A 267 -7.11 -1.60 21.95
N ARG A 268 -6.06 -0.85 21.56
CA ARG A 268 -6.08 0.00 20.35
C ARG A 268 -6.39 -0.81 19.09
N GLY A 269 -5.77 -1.97 18.90
CA GLY A 269 -5.97 -2.79 17.70
C GLY A 269 -7.43 -3.14 17.44
N ALA A 270 -8.19 -3.49 18.49
CA ALA A 270 -9.62 -3.76 18.38
C ALA A 270 -10.43 -2.52 17.97
N LEU A 271 -10.03 -1.33 18.41
CA LEU A 271 -10.64 -0.06 17.99
C LEU A 271 -10.35 0.26 16.51
N VAL A 272 -9.11 0.03 16.06
CA VAL A 272 -8.70 0.18 14.67
C VAL A 272 -9.50 -0.75 13.76
N VAL A 273 -9.62 -2.03 14.14
CA VAL A 273 -10.39 -3.03 13.39
C VAL A 273 -11.87 -2.66 13.34
N ALA A 274 -12.44 -2.18 14.44
CA ALA A 274 -13.82 -1.70 14.46
C ALA A 274 -14.05 -0.51 13.51
N GLY A 275 -13.12 0.45 13.49
CA GLY A 275 -13.15 1.56 12.53
C GLY A 275 -13.06 1.10 11.08
N LEU A 276 -12.15 0.18 10.76
CA LEU A 276 -12.04 -0.40 9.42
C LEU A 276 -13.34 -1.11 8.99
N ASN A 277 -13.93 -1.90 9.88
CA ASN A 277 -15.20 -2.58 9.61
C ASN A 277 -16.33 -1.58 9.35
N ALA A 278 -16.38 -0.46 10.09
CA ALA A 278 -17.35 0.60 9.86
C ALA A 278 -17.17 1.27 8.47
N VAL A 279 -15.93 1.49 8.01
CA VAL A 279 -15.65 1.96 6.63
C VAL A 279 -16.19 0.98 5.59
N ILE A 280 -15.91 -0.32 5.76
CA ILE A 280 -16.35 -1.38 4.85
C ILE A 280 -17.88 -1.46 4.81
N GLN A 281 -18.54 -1.43 5.97
CA GLN A 281 -20.01 -1.45 6.06
C GLN A 281 -20.64 -0.24 5.37
N ARG A 282 -20.09 0.97 5.57
CA ARG A 282 -20.58 2.19 4.90
C ARG A 282 -20.48 2.08 3.38
N PHE A 283 -19.37 1.55 2.87
CA PHE A 283 -19.19 1.32 1.44
C PHE A 283 -20.22 0.33 0.87
N HIS A 284 -20.46 -0.80 1.54
CA HIS A 284 -21.47 -1.76 1.10
C HIS A 284 -22.89 -1.17 1.12
N LEU A 285 -23.28 -0.50 2.19
CA LEU A 285 -24.58 0.17 2.29
C LEU A 285 -24.78 1.22 1.19
N TYR A 286 -23.74 1.97 0.85
CA TYR A 286 -23.78 2.93 -0.26
C TYR A 286 -24.00 2.22 -1.60
N ARG A 287 -23.23 1.16 -1.89
CA ARG A 287 -23.37 0.38 -3.13
C ARG A 287 -24.74 -0.27 -3.26
N ASP A 288 -25.27 -0.84 -2.18
CA ASP A 288 -26.58 -1.49 -2.18
C ASP A 288 -27.70 -0.48 -2.47
N ARG A 289 -27.61 0.73 -1.89
CA ARG A 289 -28.54 1.83 -2.20
C ARG A 289 -28.44 2.30 -3.65
N ALA A 290 -27.23 2.48 -4.17
CA ALA A 290 -27.04 2.89 -5.57
C ALA A 290 -27.62 1.85 -6.54
N ARG A 291 -27.39 0.57 -6.26
CA ARG A 291 -27.95 -0.55 -7.03
C ARG A 291 -29.47 -0.61 -6.96
N ALA A 292 -30.05 -0.44 -5.77
CA ALA A 292 -31.50 -0.39 -5.60
C ALA A 292 -32.15 0.80 -6.32
N ALA A 293 -31.42 1.91 -6.44
CA ALA A 293 -31.87 3.11 -7.14
C ALA A 293 -31.61 3.10 -8.66
N ASN A 294 -30.94 2.07 -9.21
CA ASN A 294 -30.46 2.03 -10.59
C ASN A 294 -29.63 3.26 -11.00
N VAL A 295 -28.92 3.87 -10.04
CA VAL A 295 -28.03 5.01 -10.30
C VAL A 295 -26.59 4.51 -10.31
N ALA A 296 -25.79 4.97 -11.28
CA ALA A 296 -24.36 4.71 -11.27
C ALA A 296 -23.75 5.29 -9.97
N PRO A 297 -22.90 4.55 -9.25
CA PRO A 297 -22.22 5.09 -8.07
C PRO A 297 -21.40 6.32 -8.50
N ASN A 298 -21.87 7.51 -8.16
CA ASN A 298 -21.21 8.78 -8.49
C ASN A 298 -20.37 9.33 -7.33
N ASP A 299 -20.48 8.74 -6.13
CA ASP A 299 -19.74 9.19 -4.95
C ASP A 299 -18.44 8.39 -4.78
N ASP A 300 -17.38 8.89 -5.40
CA ASP A 300 -16.02 8.39 -5.23
C ASP A 300 -15.55 8.41 -3.76
N SER A 301 -16.16 9.21 -2.87
CA SER A 301 -15.64 9.40 -1.50
C SER A 301 -15.69 8.11 -0.68
N SER A 302 -16.79 7.35 -0.73
CA SER A 302 -16.92 6.09 0.01
C SER A 302 -15.96 5.02 -0.52
N ALA A 303 -15.68 5.02 -1.84
CA ALA A 303 -14.68 4.15 -2.44
C ALA A 303 -13.26 4.55 -2.00
N ARG A 304 -12.92 5.85 -2.04
CA ARG A 304 -11.64 6.40 -1.57
C ARG A 304 -11.39 6.07 -0.11
N ASP A 305 -12.41 6.19 0.73
CA ASP A 305 -12.34 5.85 2.15
C ASP A 305 -12.01 4.37 2.37
N LEU A 306 -12.66 3.47 1.63
CA LEU A 306 -12.33 2.03 1.65
C LEU A 306 -10.89 1.76 1.20
N ILE A 307 -10.46 2.39 0.09
CA ILE A 307 -9.11 2.20 -0.46
C ILE A 307 -8.06 2.65 0.55
N LYS A 308 -8.19 3.87 1.10
CA LYS A 308 -7.31 4.39 2.16
C LYS A 308 -7.27 3.45 3.36
N ALA A 309 -8.43 3.09 3.92
CA ALA A 309 -8.48 2.30 5.15
C ALA A 309 -7.86 0.91 4.98
N THR A 310 -8.15 0.24 3.85
CA THR A 310 -7.58 -1.10 3.58
C THR A 310 -6.09 -1.08 3.26
N SER A 311 -5.58 -0.01 2.64
CA SER A 311 -4.13 0.17 2.43
C SER A 311 -3.39 0.52 3.73
N MET A 312 -3.97 1.39 4.55
CA MET A 312 -3.35 1.85 5.80
C MET A 312 -3.25 0.74 6.86
N ILE A 313 -4.21 -0.19 6.94
CA ILE A 313 -4.07 -1.34 7.86
C ILE A 313 -2.91 -2.26 7.48
N ALA A 314 -2.59 -2.38 6.18
CA ALA A 314 -1.45 -3.16 5.72
C ALA A 314 -0.15 -2.59 6.29
N LEU A 315 0.05 -1.28 6.15
CA LEU A 315 1.21 -0.58 6.70
C LEU A 315 1.25 -0.62 8.24
N ALA A 316 0.11 -0.40 8.91
CA ALA A 316 0.03 -0.46 10.37
C ALA A 316 0.41 -1.84 10.92
N SER A 317 0.07 -2.91 10.20
CA SER A 317 0.39 -4.29 10.61
C SER A 317 1.88 -4.58 10.69
N VAL A 318 2.71 -3.77 10.02
CA VAL A 318 4.18 -3.86 10.10
C VAL A 318 4.67 -3.50 11.50
N ARG A 319 4.01 -2.56 12.18
CA ARG A 319 4.38 -2.07 13.53
C ARG A 319 3.53 -2.69 14.64
N GLU A 320 2.34 -3.16 14.31
CA GLU A 320 1.41 -3.79 15.25
C GLU A 320 1.04 -5.21 14.75
N PRO A 321 1.79 -6.26 15.18
CA PRO A 321 1.58 -7.63 14.70
C PRO A 321 0.17 -8.19 14.91
N SER A 322 -0.57 -7.70 15.91
CA SER A 322 -1.97 -8.08 16.13
C SER A 322 -2.90 -7.67 14.98
N LEU A 323 -2.49 -6.75 14.10
CA LEU A 323 -3.27 -6.34 12.92
C LEU A 323 -3.00 -7.21 11.68
N VAL A 324 -1.97 -8.06 11.69
CA VAL A 324 -1.58 -8.88 10.52
C VAL A 324 -2.73 -9.77 10.02
N PRO A 325 -3.49 -10.49 10.87
CA PRO A 325 -4.62 -11.29 10.40
C PRO A 325 -5.69 -10.46 9.69
N HIS A 326 -5.92 -9.22 10.14
CA HIS A 326 -6.91 -8.31 9.55
C HIS A 326 -6.41 -7.70 8.23
N ALA A 327 -5.12 -7.38 8.14
CA ALA A 327 -4.52 -6.95 6.88
C ALA A 327 -4.58 -8.07 5.82
N LEU A 328 -4.23 -9.31 6.19
CA LEU A 328 -4.34 -10.47 5.30
C LEU A 328 -5.79 -10.76 4.89
N ASP A 329 -6.75 -10.56 5.80
CA ASP A 329 -8.17 -10.63 5.46
C ASP A 329 -8.57 -9.57 4.42
N MET A 330 -8.08 -8.33 4.53
CA MET A 330 -8.33 -7.32 3.48
C MET A 330 -7.72 -7.71 2.14
N ARG A 331 -6.49 -8.25 2.17
CA ARG A 331 -5.80 -8.67 0.95
C ARG A 331 -6.48 -9.85 0.27
N ARG A 332 -6.87 -10.91 0.98
CA ARG A 332 -7.53 -12.08 0.35
C ARG A 332 -8.86 -11.70 -0.32
N ARG A 333 -9.54 -10.68 0.20
CA ARG A 333 -10.85 -10.19 -0.28
C ARG A 333 -10.74 -9.30 -1.51
N ARG A 334 -9.52 -8.94 -1.95
CA ARG A 334 -9.31 -8.26 -3.24
C ARG A 334 -10.06 -9.02 -4.35
N GLY A 335 -10.75 -8.28 -5.20
CA GLY A 335 -11.53 -8.83 -6.32
C GLY A 335 -12.86 -9.51 -5.96
N GLU A 336 -13.27 -9.63 -4.69
CA GLU A 336 -14.61 -10.20 -4.32
C GLU A 336 -15.77 -9.47 -4.98
N ASN A 337 -15.58 -8.17 -5.22
CA ASN A 337 -16.61 -7.29 -5.73
C ASN A 337 -16.44 -6.91 -7.21
N ILE A 338 -15.53 -7.56 -7.93
CA ILE A 338 -15.31 -7.38 -9.37
C ILE A 338 -15.96 -8.55 -10.11
N ARG A 339 -16.73 -8.26 -11.15
CA ARG A 339 -17.41 -9.25 -12.00
C ARG A 339 -17.01 -9.04 -13.46
N ALA A 340 -17.24 -10.07 -14.29
CA ALA A 340 -17.00 -10.00 -15.73
C ALA A 340 -17.70 -8.79 -16.40
N VAL A 341 -18.92 -8.48 -15.96
CA VAL A 341 -19.72 -7.35 -16.48
C VAL A 341 -19.13 -5.98 -16.15
N ASP A 342 -18.20 -5.89 -15.19
CA ASP A 342 -17.59 -4.62 -14.77
C ASP A 342 -16.37 -4.26 -15.65
N LEU A 343 -15.81 -5.23 -16.39
CA LEU A 343 -14.52 -5.09 -17.08
C LEU A 343 -14.52 -4.01 -18.16
N GLU A 344 -15.57 -3.95 -18.97
CA GLU A 344 -15.70 -2.91 -20.01
C GLU A 344 -15.72 -1.51 -19.39
N SER A 345 -16.39 -1.34 -18.25
CA SER A 345 -16.44 -0.07 -17.52
C SER A 345 -15.08 0.35 -16.93
N LEU A 346 -14.16 -0.60 -16.78
CA LEU A 346 -12.77 -0.39 -16.37
C LEU A 346 -11.83 -0.18 -17.57
N GLY A 347 -12.34 -0.16 -18.80
CA GLY A 347 -11.52 -0.01 -20.01
C GLY A 347 -10.84 -1.31 -20.46
N ILE A 348 -11.28 -2.47 -19.95
CA ILE A 348 -10.79 -3.78 -20.34
C ILE A 348 -11.76 -4.38 -21.35
N VAL A 349 -11.35 -4.43 -22.61
CA VAL A 349 -12.11 -5.01 -23.73
C VAL A 349 -11.59 -6.40 -24.06
N ASP A 350 -12.38 -7.21 -24.77
CA ASP A 350 -12.06 -8.59 -25.15
C ASP A 350 -11.62 -9.43 -23.93
N SER A 351 -12.62 -9.81 -23.14
CA SER A 351 -12.46 -10.47 -21.85
C SER A 351 -12.82 -11.96 -21.86
N PRO A 352 -12.08 -12.82 -22.59
CA PRO A 352 -12.35 -14.25 -22.58
C PRO A 352 -11.99 -14.83 -21.20
N GLY A 353 -12.96 -15.47 -20.55
CA GLY A 353 -12.70 -16.27 -19.35
C GLY A 353 -12.37 -15.45 -18.09
N PHE A 354 -13.33 -14.68 -17.58
CA PHE A 354 -13.19 -14.08 -16.24
C PHE A 354 -13.20 -15.15 -15.15
N ASP A 355 -12.15 -15.20 -14.32
CA ASP A 355 -12.07 -16.06 -13.16
C ASP A 355 -11.67 -15.29 -11.89
N ARG A 356 -11.51 -16.04 -10.79
CA ARG A 356 -11.13 -15.46 -9.49
C ARG A 356 -9.76 -14.79 -9.53
N ALA A 357 -8.82 -15.32 -10.32
CA ALA A 357 -7.47 -14.78 -10.44
C ALA A 357 -7.48 -13.44 -11.18
N THR A 358 -8.27 -13.34 -12.26
CA THR A 358 -8.51 -12.08 -12.97
C THR A 358 -9.05 -11.01 -12.01
N GLY A 359 -10.08 -11.35 -11.23
CA GLY A 359 -10.64 -10.43 -10.23
C GLY A 359 -9.62 -9.97 -9.18
N GLN A 360 -8.78 -10.88 -8.69
CA GLN A 360 -7.68 -10.55 -7.77
C GLN A 360 -6.72 -9.53 -8.39
N VAL A 361 -6.13 -9.87 -9.55
CA VAL A 361 -5.09 -9.05 -10.20
C VAL A 361 -5.60 -7.65 -10.53
N ILE A 362 -6.80 -7.54 -11.10
CA ILE A 362 -7.42 -6.25 -11.41
C ILE A 362 -7.63 -5.45 -10.13
N SER A 363 -8.14 -6.06 -9.07
CA SER A 363 -8.41 -5.37 -7.81
C SER A 363 -7.15 -4.88 -7.13
N ILE A 364 -6.06 -5.66 -7.14
CA ILE A 364 -4.78 -5.27 -6.54
C ILE A 364 -4.22 -4.05 -7.27
N ALA A 365 -4.12 -4.13 -8.60
CA ALA A 365 -3.63 -3.04 -9.43
C ALA A 365 -4.50 -1.78 -9.28
N LEU A 366 -5.83 -1.93 -9.29
CA LEU A 366 -6.77 -0.82 -9.15
C LEU A 366 -6.62 -0.09 -7.81
N PHE A 367 -6.55 -0.82 -6.69
CA PHE A 367 -6.41 -0.20 -5.37
C PHE A 367 -5.09 0.57 -5.24
N GLY A 368 -3.98 -0.02 -5.68
CA GLY A 368 -2.69 0.66 -5.66
C GLY A 368 -2.66 1.89 -6.59
N MET A 369 -3.19 1.77 -7.81
CA MET A 369 -3.31 2.91 -8.74
C MET A 369 -4.15 4.05 -8.15
N GLN A 370 -5.23 3.74 -7.43
CA GLN A 370 -6.07 4.75 -6.79
C GLN A 370 -5.34 5.44 -5.63
N MET A 371 -4.56 4.72 -4.82
CA MET A 371 -3.70 5.34 -3.79
C MET A 371 -2.64 6.27 -4.42
N ILE A 372 -2.00 5.83 -5.50
CA ILE A 372 -1.01 6.65 -6.23
C ILE A 372 -1.67 7.89 -6.84
N ALA A 373 -2.83 7.74 -7.48
CA ALA A 373 -3.56 8.86 -8.07
C ALA A 373 -3.99 9.89 -7.00
N MET A 374 -4.48 9.43 -5.84
CA MET A 374 -4.77 10.31 -4.69
C MET A 374 -3.52 11.04 -4.20
N ALA A 375 -2.36 10.37 -4.13
CA ALA A 375 -1.09 10.99 -3.72
C ALA A 375 -0.63 12.07 -4.72
N ARG A 376 -0.77 11.79 -6.02
CA ARG A 376 -0.41 12.68 -7.14
C ARG A 376 -1.45 13.78 -7.41
N LYS A 377 -2.61 13.73 -6.75
CA LYS A 377 -3.76 14.62 -7.02
C LYS A 377 -4.28 14.53 -8.45
N LEU A 378 -4.20 13.33 -9.02
CA LEU A 378 -4.73 13.03 -10.35
C LEU A 378 -6.21 12.62 -10.28
N PRO A 379 -7.00 12.86 -11.34
CA PRO A 379 -8.33 12.26 -11.47
C PRO A 379 -8.22 10.74 -11.50
N GLU A 380 -8.62 10.07 -10.42
CA GLU A 380 -8.33 8.64 -10.22
C GLU A 380 -8.94 7.77 -11.31
N ARG A 381 -10.16 8.10 -11.75
CA ARG A 381 -10.86 7.38 -12.82
C ARG A 381 -10.12 7.41 -14.14
N ASP A 382 -9.77 8.59 -14.60
CA ASP A 382 -9.05 8.74 -15.87
C ASP A 382 -7.68 8.07 -15.81
N TYR A 383 -7.04 8.08 -14.63
CA TYR A 383 -5.76 7.44 -14.41
C TYR A 383 -5.83 5.92 -14.59
N TYR A 384 -6.71 5.22 -13.87
CA TYR A 384 -6.79 3.75 -14.01
C TYR A 384 -7.39 3.31 -15.35
N LEU A 385 -8.31 4.07 -15.95
CA LEU A 385 -8.88 3.73 -17.26
C LEU A 385 -7.81 3.76 -18.37
N ARG A 386 -6.92 4.76 -18.35
CA ARG A 386 -5.79 4.81 -19.30
C ARG A 386 -4.86 3.61 -19.14
N ALA A 387 -4.53 3.23 -17.91
CA ALA A 387 -3.66 2.10 -17.63
C ALA A 387 -4.26 0.76 -18.10
N PHE A 388 -5.56 0.52 -17.86
CA PHE A 388 -6.23 -0.70 -18.33
C PHE A 388 -6.47 -0.73 -19.85
N ALA A 389 -6.70 0.41 -20.48
CA ALA A 389 -6.75 0.50 -21.94
C ALA A 389 -5.38 0.17 -22.57
N ALA A 390 -4.28 0.68 -21.99
CA ALA A 390 -2.92 0.35 -22.42
C ALA A 390 -2.61 -1.14 -22.28
N LEU A 391 -3.07 -1.77 -21.20
CA LEU A 391 -2.95 -3.22 -21.00
C LEU A 391 -3.72 -4.02 -22.06
N SER A 392 -4.93 -3.58 -22.40
CA SER A 392 -5.73 -4.22 -23.44
C SER A 392 -5.02 -4.16 -24.80
N ALA A 393 -4.43 -3.01 -25.14
CA ALA A 393 -3.65 -2.84 -26.37
C ALA A 393 -2.35 -3.67 -26.37
N TRP A 394 -1.64 -3.71 -25.23
CA TRP A 394 -0.42 -4.52 -25.09
C TRP A 394 -0.68 -6.01 -25.36
N ARG A 395 -1.84 -6.53 -24.93
CA ARG A 395 -2.20 -7.94 -25.12
C ARG A 395 -2.58 -8.33 -26.54
N THR A 396 -3.11 -7.39 -27.31
CA THR A 396 -3.55 -7.63 -28.70
C THR A 396 -2.43 -7.38 -29.71
N THR A 397 -1.31 -6.80 -29.26
CA THR A 397 -0.11 -6.63 -30.08
C THR A 397 0.59 -7.99 -30.24
N PRO A 398 0.90 -8.45 -31.47
CA PRO A 398 1.69 -9.66 -31.68
C PRO A 398 3.04 -9.52 -30.95
N ALA A 399 3.46 -10.57 -30.24
CA ALA A 399 4.82 -10.65 -29.77
C ALA A 399 5.72 -10.88 -31.00
N ASP A 400 6.49 -9.86 -31.38
CA ASP A 400 7.52 -9.97 -32.43
C ASP A 400 8.63 -10.96 -32.05
#